data_AF-A0A1V5FL81-F1
#
_entry.id   AF-A0A1V5FL81-F1
#
_cell.length_a   1.000
_cell.length_b   1.000
_cell.length_c   1.000
_cell.angle_alpha   90.00
_cell.angle_beta   90.00
_cell.angle_gamma   90.00
#
_symmetry.space_group_name_H-M   'P 1'
#
loop_
_entity.id
_entity.type
_entity.pdbx_description
1 polymer ?
#
loop_
_entity_poly.entity_id
_entity_poly.type
_entity_poly.pdbx_seq_one_letter_code
_entity_poly.pdbx_strand_id
1 'polypeptide(L)'
;MKSRLSRYLRLTKAGQPVIIPDRGKPIGRILPLESSLAERLGGMIQAGQVQWSGRKLRPHQPAARVRGKRTVADLLIEDQE
;
A
#
# COMPACT_ATOMS: atom_id res chain seq x y z
N MET A 1 -2.28 -30.67 13.83
CA MET A 1 -1.68 -29.37 13.42
C MET A 1 -1.01 -28.57 14.55
N LYS A 2 -1.23 -28.85 15.85
CA LYS A 2 -0.64 -28.06 16.97
C LYS A 2 0.90 -28.09 17.06
N SER A 3 1.59 -29.04 16.42
CA SER A 3 3.05 -29.25 16.60
C SER A 3 3.96 -28.45 15.64
N ARG A 4 3.42 -27.73 14.64
CA ARG A 4 4.23 -27.00 13.65
C ARG A 4 3.87 -25.53 13.50
N LEU A 5 2.95 -25.01 14.31
CA LEU A 5 2.55 -23.61 14.27
C LEU A 5 3.75 -22.67 14.43
N SER A 6 4.66 -22.98 15.34
CA SER A 6 5.89 -22.20 15.56
C SER A 6 6.79 -22.13 14.32
N ARG A 7 6.83 -23.19 13.50
CA ARG A 7 7.58 -23.19 12.23
C ARG A 7 6.93 -22.27 11.20
N TYR A 8 5.60 -22.32 11.08
CA TYR A 8 4.87 -21.45 10.15
C TYR A 8 4.94 -19.99 10.57
N LEU A 9 4.85 -19.69 11.86
CA LEU A 9 5.02 -18.33 12.38
C LEU A 9 6.42 -17.77 12.12
N ARG A 10 7.48 -18.59 12.15
CA ARG A 10 8.84 -18.15 11.77
C ARG A 10 8.93 -17.77 10.29
N LEU A 11 8.28 -18.53 9.41
CA LEU A 11 8.23 -18.23 7.96
C LEU A 11 7.46 -16.94 7.70
N THR A 12 6.32 -16.77 8.35
CA THR A 12 5.55 -15.51 8.30
C THR A 12 6.36 -14.32 8.81
N LYS A 13 7.10 -14.46 9.92
CA LYS A 13 7.96 -13.39 10.46
C LYS A 13 9.09 -12.98 9.52
N ALA A 14 9.54 -13.87 8.65
CA ALA A 14 10.53 -13.57 7.60
C ALA A 14 9.92 -12.86 6.37
N GLY A 15 8.65 -12.45 6.43
CA GLY A 15 7.96 -11.76 5.35
C GLY A 15 7.32 -12.68 4.30
N GLN A 16 7.36 -14.00 4.49
CA GLN A 16 6.79 -14.94 3.54
C GLN A 16 5.34 -15.31 3.92
N PRO A 17 4.36 -15.15 3.01
CA PRO A 17 3.01 -15.61 3.27
C PRO A 17 2.95 -17.14 3.29
N VAL A 18 2.26 -17.71 4.30
CA VAL A 18 2.11 -19.17 4.45
C VAL A 18 0.68 -19.56 4.12
N ILE A 19 0.49 -20.47 3.14
CA ILE A 19 -0.81 -21.04 2.81
C ILE A 19 -1.07 -22.25 3.71
N ILE A 20 -2.29 -22.35 4.25
CA ILE A 20 -2.75 -23.49 5.05
C ILE A 20 -3.65 -24.35 4.15
N PRO A 21 -3.17 -25.52 3.68
CA PRO A 21 -4.00 -26.49 2.98
C PRO A 21 -4.70 -27.45 3.95
N ASP A 22 -5.92 -27.85 3.63
CA ASP A 22 -6.62 -29.02 4.17
C ASP A 22 -6.96 -29.97 3.01
N ARG A 23 -6.50 -31.22 3.10
CA ARG A 23 -6.66 -32.25 2.04
C ARG A 23 -6.30 -31.75 0.62
N GLY A 24 -5.21 -30.99 0.52
CA GLY A 24 -4.74 -30.43 -0.75
C GLY A 24 -5.49 -29.18 -1.23
N LYS A 25 -6.53 -28.73 -0.52
CA LYS A 25 -7.28 -27.51 -0.83
C LYS A 25 -6.85 -26.37 0.10
N PRO A 26 -6.52 -25.18 -0.43
CA PRO A 26 -6.21 -24.03 0.42
C PRO A 26 -7.45 -23.60 1.20
N ILE A 27 -7.35 -23.56 2.53
CA ILE A 27 -8.45 -23.14 3.44
C ILE A 27 -8.17 -21.80 4.11
N GLY A 28 -6.93 -21.31 4.06
CA GLY A 28 -6.55 -20.04 4.66
C GLY A 28 -5.10 -19.68 4.39
N ARG A 29 -4.70 -18.49 4.84
CA ARG A 29 -3.33 -17.99 4.75
C ARG A 29 -2.95 -17.22 6.02
N ILE A 30 -1.69 -17.33 6.42
CA ILE A 30 -1.08 -16.49 7.46
C ILE A 30 -0.21 -15.47 6.73
N LEU A 31 -0.58 -14.20 6.86
CA LEU A 31 0.18 -13.09 6.31
C LEU A 31 1.02 -12.45 7.42
N PRO A 32 2.25 -11.99 7.12
CA PRO A 32 2.90 -11.03 8.00
C PRO A 32 1.98 -9.82 8.15
N LEU A 33 1.89 -9.29 9.37
CA LEU A 33 1.30 -7.98 9.54
C LEU A 33 2.18 -7.01 8.77
N GLU A 34 1.56 -6.29 7.82
CA GLU A 34 2.23 -5.21 7.13
C GLU A 34 2.74 -4.24 8.19
N SER A 35 4.01 -3.88 8.08
CA SER A 35 4.54 -2.77 8.86
C SER A 35 3.65 -1.56 8.61
N SER A 36 3.44 -0.74 9.64
CA SER A 36 2.72 0.52 9.48
C SER A 36 3.25 1.28 8.26
N LEU A 37 2.40 2.10 7.63
CA LEU A 37 2.84 2.92 6.49
C LEU A 37 4.15 3.67 6.80
N ALA A 38 4.28 4.14 8.04
CA ALA A 38 5.49 4.79 8.54
C ALA A 38 6.72 3.87 8.52
N GLU A 39 6.61 2.62 8.98
CA GLU A 39 7.70 1.64 8.95
C GLU A 39 8.08 1.23 7.52
N ARG A 40 7.08 1.05 6.64
CA ARG A 40 7.32 0.76 5.22
C ARG A 40 8.09 1.91 4.55
N LEU A 41 7.65 3.14 4.78
CA LEU A 41 8.34 4.34 4.29
C LEU A 41 9.74 4.47 4.90
N GLY A 42 9.90 4.16 6.18
CA GLY A 42 11.20 4.09 6.85
C GLY A 42 12.16 3.11 6.15
N GLY A 43 11.71 1.90 5.84
CA GLY A 43 12.49 0.92 5.08
C GLY A 43 12.89 1.42 3.69
N MET A 44 11.98 2.07 2.97
CA MET A 44 12.25 2.65 1.64
C MET A 44 13.23 3.83 1.69
N ILE A 45 13.21 4.63 2.76
CA ILE A 45 14.19 5.70 2.99
C ILE A 45 15.58 5.10 3.25
N GLN A 46 15.68 4.09 4.11
CA GLN A 46 16.96 3.41 4.38
C GLN A 46 17.53 2.72 3.14
N ALA A 47 16.67 2.16 2.29
CA ALA A 47 17.07 1.56 1.03
C ALA A 47 17.38 2.59 -0.09
N GLY A 48 17.23 3.89 0.17
CA GLY A 48 17.45 4.96 -0.80
C GLY A 48 16.41 5.02 -1.93
N GLN A 49 15.31 4.28 -1.82
CA GLN A 49 14.23 4.24 -2.81
C GLN A 49 13.31 5.45 -2.72
N VAL A 50 13.25 6.08 -1.54
CA VAL A 50 12.46 7.28 -1.27
C VAL A 50 13.35 8.30 -0.58
N GLN A 51 13.30 9.55 -1.05
CA GLN A 51 13.87 10.69 -0.34
C GLN A 51 12.73 11.53 0.23
N TRP A 52 12.69 11.62 1.57
CA TRP A 52 11.77 12.53 2.26
C TRP A 52 12.55 13.46 3.17
N SER A 53 12.39 14.77 2.94
CA SER A 53 12.93 15.85 3.77
C SER A 53 12.34 15.96 5.19
N GLY A 54 11.38 15.10 5.59
CA GLY A 54 10.64 15.17 6.85
C GLY A 54 9.72 16.39 7.01
N ARG A 55 9.64 17.26 6.00
CA ARG A 55 8.86 18.51 6.05
C ARG A 55 7.59 18.36 5.22
N LYS A 56 6.54 19.09 5.63
CA LYS A 56 5.34 19.25 4.82
C LYS A 56 5.73 19.89 3.49
N LEU A 57 5.22 19.34 2.39
CA LEU A 57 5.39 19.95 1.07
C LEU A 57 4.83 21.37 1.11
N ARG A 58 5.62 22.32 0.61
CA ARG A 58 5.15 23.69 0.47
C ARG A 58 3.99 23.70 -0.54
N PRO A 59 2.92 24.47 -0.30
CA PRO A 59 1.86 24.63 -1.28
C PRO A 59 2.47 25.04 -2.62
N HIS A 60 2.18 24.27 -3.66
CA HIS A 60 2.59 24.63 -5.01
C HIS A 60 1.56 25.58 -5.59
N GLN A 61 2.02 26.65 -6.25
CA GLN A 61 1.10 27.49 -7.02
C GLN A 61 0.59 26.67 -8.21
N PRO A 62 -0.72 26.68 -8.49
CA PRO A 62 -1.26 25.97 -9.65
C PRO A 62 -0.58 26.44 -10.93
N ALA A 63 -0.14 25.50 -11.77
CA ALA A 63 0.49 25.81 -13.06
C ALA A 63 -0.47 26.57 -14.01
N ALA A 64 -1.78 26.41 -13.81
CA ALA A 64 -2.80 27.15 -14.52
C ALA A 64 -4.01 27.40 -13.61
N ARG A 65 -4.78 28.44 -13.95
CA ARG A 65 -6.11 28.69 -13.41
C ARG A 65 -7.13 28.52 -14.52
N VAL A 66 -8.30 27.99 -14.17
CA VAL A 66 -9.44 27.91 -15.09
C VAL A 66 -9.78 29.30 -15.59
N ARG A 67 -9.97 29.45 -16.90
CA ARG A 67 -10.48 30.67 -17.52
C ARG A 67 -11.94 30.45 -17.87
N GLY A 68 -12.82 31.28 -17.31
CA GLY A 68 -14.27 31.16 -17.52
C GLY A 68 -14.97 30.29 -16.48
N LYS A 69 -16.24 29.97 -16.74
CA LYS A 69 -17.14 29.30 -15.79
C LYS A 69 -17.22 27.78 -15.95
N ARG A 70 -16.74 27.23 -17.06
CA ARG A 70 -16.80 25.80 -17.39
C ARG A 70 -15.43 25.15 -17.27
N THR A 71 -15.41 23.94 -16.76
CA THR A 71 -14.26 23.07 -16.61
C THR A 71 -14.40 21.87 -17.55
N VAL A 72 -13.28 21.16 -17.78
CA VAL A 72 -13.34 19.87 -18.49
C VAL A 72 -14.14 18.83 -17.69
N ALA A 73 -14.14 18.94 -16.36
CA ALA A 73 -14.96 18.06 -15.53
C ALA A 73 -16.46 18.26 -15.80
N ASP A 74 -16.90 19.51 -16.02
CA ASP A 74 -18.30 19.80 -16.38
C ASP A 74 -18.68 19.13 -17.72
N LEU A 75 -17.78 19.13 -18.71
CA LEU A 75 -18.00 18.45 -19.99
C LEU A 75 -18.07 16.92 -19.87
N LEU A 76 -17.25 16.33 -18.99
CA LEU A 76 -17.25 14.89 -18.76
C LEU A 76 -18.51 14.42 -18.02
N ILE A 77 -19.09 15.25 -17.16
CA ILE A 77 -20.34 14.94 -16.48
C ILE A 77 -21.51 15.01 -17.48
N GLU A 78 -21.52 16.01 -18.37
CA GLU A 78 -22.55 16.19 -19.39
C GLU A 78 -22.61 15.02 -20.42
N ASP A 79 -21.49 14.34 -20.72
CA ASP A 79 -21.41 13.23 -21.69
C ASP A 79 -21.83 11.86 -21.12
N GLN A 80 -22.01 11.75 -19.80
CA GLN A 80 -22.37 10.49 -19.12
C GLN A 80 -23.87 10.36 -18.83
N GLU A 81 -24.70 11.32 -19.28
CA GLU A 81 -26.17 11.25 -19.30
C GLU A 81 -26.71 11.00 -20.71
#